data_AF-A0A6A1V5S4-F1
#
_entry.id   AF-A0A6A1V5S4-F1
#
_cell.length_a   1.000
_cell.length_b   1.000
_cell.length_c   1.000
_cell.angle_alpha   90.00
_cell.angle_beta   90.00
_cell.angle_gamma   90.00
#
_symmetry.space_group_name_H-M   'P 1'
#
loop_
_entity.id
_entity.type
_entity.pdbx_description
1 polymer ?
#
loop_
_entity_poly.entity_id
_entity_poly.type
_entity_poly.pdbx_seq_one_letter_code
_entity_poly.pdbx_strand_id
1 'polypeptide(L)' 'MDKIVDSVSNAYQEFAGAAANVLETKEVSGGEKTAATEAALENFKQKWELFREACDQAEEFVDFAKQMIECKKGGGI' A
#
# COMPACT_ATOMS: atom_id res chain seq x y z
N MET A 1 13.73 -2.24 -9.20
CA MET A 1 13.39 -0.89 -8.72
C MET A 1 12.10 -0.40 -9.37
N ASP A 2 12.01 -0.36 -10.71
CA ASP A 2 10.79 0.03 -11.44
C ASP A 2 9.54 -0.78 -11.04
N LYS A 3 9.66 -2.11 -10.99
CA LYS A 3 8.57 -3.02 -10.59
C LYS A 3 8.05 -2.85 -9.16
N ILE A 4 8.89 -2.37 -8.23
CA ILE A 4 8.47 -2.15 -6.84
C ILE A 4 7.67 -0.85 -6.76
N VAL A 5 8.17 0.21 -7.40
CA VAL A 5 7.48 1.50 -7.49
C VAL A 5 6.15 1.37 -8.24
N ASP A 6 6.12 0.55 -9.29
CA ASP A 6 4.89 0.23 -10.05
C ASP A 6 3.89 -0.55 -9.19
N SER A 7 4.35 -1.55 -8.44
CA SER A 7 3.51 -2.32 -7.50
C SER A 7 2.92 -1.43 -6.40
N VAL A 8 3.73 -0.56 -5.80
CA VAL A 8 3.28 0.40 -4.77
C VAL A 8 2.30 1.42 -5.36
N SER A 9 2.55 1.94 -6.57
CA SER A 9 1.64 2.88 -7.25
C SER A 9 0.30 2.24 -7.57
N ASN A 10 0.30 1.01 -8.09
CA ASN A 10 -0.91 0.28 -8.39
C ASN A 10 -1.69 -0.04 -7.10
N ALA A 11 -1.02 -0.49 -6.04
CA ALA A 11 -1.64 -0.74 -4.74
C ALA A 11 -2.23 0.54 -4.13
N TYR A 12 -1.56 1.69 -4.29
CA TYR A 12 -2.07 2.99 -3.83
C TYR A 12 -3.32 3.44 -4.60
N GLN A 13 -3.33 3.30 -5.92
CA GLN A 13 -4.52 3.60 -6.73
C GLN A 13 -5.71 2.73 -6.34
N GLU A 14 -5.49 1.43 -6.13
CA GLU A 14 -6.52 0.49 -5.68
C GLU A 14 -7.04 0.83 -4.27
N PHE A 15 -6.15 1.21 -3.36
CA PHE A 15 -6.50 1.70 -2.02
C PHE A 15 -7.32 2.99 -2.07
N ALA A 16 -6.90 3.97 -2.89
CA ALA A 16 -7.61 5.22 -3.07
C ALA A 16 -8.99 5.00 -3.71
N GLY A 17 -9.10 4.09 -4.67
CA GLY A 17 -10.37 3.66 -5.24
C GLY A 17 -11.29 3.02 -4.21
N ALA A 18 -10.76 2.15 -3.35
CA ALA A 18 -11.53 1.57 -2.25
C ALA A 18 -12.00 2.63 -1.23
N ALA A 19 -11.17 3.64 -0.93
CA ALA A 19 -11.56 4.76 -0.06
C ALA A 19 -12.69 5.59 -0.66
N ALA A 20 -12.60 5.90 -1.96
CA ALA A 20 -13.66 6.61 -2.69
C ALA A 20 -14.97 5.80 -2.66
N ASN A 21 -14.90 4.49 -2.87
CA ASN A 21 -16.05 3.60 -2.78
C ASN A 21 -16.68 3.56 -1.36
N VAL A 22 -15.87 3.61 -0.30
CA VAL A 22 -16.38 3.76 1.08
C VAL A 22 -17.13 5.08 1.25
N LEU A 23 -16.60 6.19 0.72
CA LEU A 23 -17.26 7.49 0.79
C LEU A 23 -18.57 7.51 0.00
N GLU A 24 -18.56 7.00 -1.23
CA GLU A 24 -19.73 6.93 -2.11
C GLU A 24 -20.82 6.04 -1.50
N THR A 25 -20.48 4.83 -1.05
CA THR A 25 -21.45 3.95 -0.39
C THR A 25 -22.01 4.55 0.91
N LYS A 26 -21.19 5.31 1.65
CA LYS A 26 -21.62 6.03 2.86
C LYS A 26 -22.51 7.23 2.53
N GLU A 27 -22.28 7.92 1.42
CA GLU A 27 -23.12 9.02 0.96
C GLU A 27 -24.47 8.50 0.47
N VAL A 28 -24.47 7.42 -0.32
CA VAL A 28 -25.68 6.74 -0.81
C VAL A 28 -26.53 6.21 0.35
N SER A 29 -25.90 5.71 1.42
CA SER A 29 -26.61 5.27 2.63
C SER A 29 -27.02 6.40 3.57
N GLY A 30 -26.83 7.68 3.20
CA GLY A 30 -27.21 8.82 4.03
C GLY A 30 -26.40 8.94 5.32
N GLY A 31 -25.20 8.35 5.36
CA GLY A 31 -24.37 8.27 6.55
C GLY A 31 -24.71 7.10 7.48
N GLU A 32 -25.69 6.27 7.12
CA GLU A 32 -26.05 5.08 7.88
C GLU A 32 -25.04 3.95 7.64
N LYS A 33 -24.72 3.22 8.71
CA LYS A 33 -23.79 2.10 8.65
C LYS A 33 -24.54 0.89 8.12
N THR A 34 -24.38 0.63 6.82
CA THR A 34 -25.07 -0.46 6.13
C THR A 34 -24.10 -1.57 5.76
N ALA A 35 -24.62 -2.76 5.44
CA ALA A 35 -23.82 -3.87 4.93
C ALA A 35 -22.98 -3.49 3.70
N ALA A 36 -23.43 -2.53 2.88
CA ALA A 36 -22.67 -2.01 1.75
C ALA A 36 -21.45 -1.20 2.20
N THR A 37 -21.62 -0.33 3.21
CA THR A 37 -20.52 0.43 3.80
C THR A 37 -19.53 -0.48 4.52
N GLU A 38 -19.99 -1.53 5.21
CA GLU A 38 -19.12 -2.54 5.83
C GLU A 38 -18.33 -3.34 4.81
N ALA A 39 -18.96 -3.79 3.72
CA ALA A 39 -18.29 -4.47 2.62
C ALA A 39 -17.23 -3.58 1.95
N ALA A 40 -17.53 -2.29 1.75
CA ALA A 40 -16.57 -1.32 1.22
C ALA A 40 -15.38 -1.11 2.18
N LEU A 41 -15.63 -1.12 3.50
CA LEU A 41 -14.61 -0.92 4.53
C LEU A 41 -13.70 -2.14 4.68
N GLU A 42 -14.25 -3.36 4.58
CA GLU A 42 -13.45 -4.59 4.46
C GLU A 42 -12.57 -4.57 3.20
N ASN A 43 -13.13 -4.16 2.06
CA ASN A 43 -12.36 -4.03 0.82
C ASN A 43 -11.21 -3.03 0.98
N PHE A 44 -11.47 -1.87 1.57
CA PHE A 44 -10.45 -0.87 1.91
C PHE A 44 -9.35 -1.43 2.82
N LYS A 45 -9.70 -2.21 3.86
CA LYS A 45 -8.73 -2.88 4.72
C LYS A 45 -7.84 -3.85 3.95
N GLN A 46 -8.42 -4.69 3.10
CA GLN A 46 -7.64 -5.62 2.28
C GLN A 46 -6.67 -4.87 1.35
N LYS A 47 -7.12 -3.79 0.71
CA LYS A 47 -6.25 -2.97 -0.15
C LYS A 47 -5.15 -2.26 0.64
N TRP A 48 -5.44 -1.82 1.87
CA TRP A 48 -4.45 -1.23 2.77
C TRP A 48 -3.36 -2.22 3.18
N GLU A 49 -3.74 -3.47 3.49
CA GLU A 49 -2.78 -4.52 3.83
C GLU A 49 -1.84 -4.83 2.66
N LEU A 50 -2.37 -4.91 1.44
CA LEU A 50 -1.57 -5.08 0.22
C LEU A 50 -0.62 -3.91 -0.03
N PHE A 51 -1.10 -2.67 0.15
CA PHE A 51 -0.25 -1.49 0.04
C PHE A 51 0.87 -1.49 1.08
N ARG A 52 0.55 -1.88 2.32
CA ARG A 52 1.53 -1.98 3.41
C ARG A 52 2.60 -3.03 3.10
N GLU A 53 2.22 -4.20 2.58
CA GLU A 53 3.16 -5.24 2.16
C GLU A 53 4.07 -4.75 1.01
N ALA A 54 3.51 -4.00 0.05
CA ALA A 54 4.30 -3.39 -1.03
C ALA A 54 5.29 -2.33 -0.49
N CYS A 55 4.90 -1.55 0.53
CA CYS A 55 5.82 -0.64 1.22
C CYS A 55 6.92 -1.36 2.00
N ASP A 56 6.60 -2.48 2.66
CA ASP A 56 7.56 -3.32 3.38
C ASP A 56 8.62 -3.90 2.42
N GLN A 57 8.19 -4.43 1.26
CA GLN A 57 9.10 -4.85 0.20
C GLN A 57 9.97 -3.71 -0.34
N ALA A 58 9.42 -2.50 -0.43
CA ALA A 58 10.20 -1.33 -0.84
C ALA A 58 11.25 -0.94 0.22
N GLU A 59 10.92 -1.05 1.51
CA GLU A 59 11.84 -0.80 2.61
C GLU A 59 12.98 -1.83 2.64
N GLU A 60 12.68 -3.12 2.51
CA GLU A 60 13.69 -4.18 2.38
C GLU A 60 14.63 -3.93 1.19
N PHE A 61 14.10 -3.47 0.05
CA PHE A 61 14.93 -3.15 -1.11
C PHE A 61 15.88 -1.98 -0.82
N VAL A 62 15.42 -0.96 -0.09
CA VAL A 62 16.25 0.18 0.33
C VAL A 62 17.30 -0.26 1.35
N ASP A 63 16.95 -1.13 2.29
CA ASP A 63 17.88 -1.66 3.29
C ASP A 63 18.96 -2.55 2.64
N PHE A 64 18.56 -3.42 1.71
CA PHE A 64 19.48 -4.21 0.89
C PHE A 64 20.40 -3.30 0.06
N ALA A 65 19.88 -2.24 -0.54
CA ALA A 65 20.68 -1.27 -1.29
C ALA A 65 21.69 -0.54 -0.39
N LYS A 66 21.29 -0.17 0.84
CA LYS A 66 22.20 0.42 1.84
C LYS A 66 23.31 -0.57 2.21
N GLN A 67 22.98 -1.81 2.56
CA GLN A 67 23.98 -2.84 2.88
C GLN A 67 24.94 -3.10 1.70
N MET A 68 24.46 -3.06 0.45
CA MET A 68 25.33 -3.23 -0.72
C MET A 68 26.35 -2.09 -0.86
N ILE A 69 25.94 -0.85 -0.56
CA ILE A 69 26.82 0.32 -0.56
C ILE A 69 27.80 0.26 0.61
N GLU A 70 27.34 -0.18 1.78
CA GLU A 70 28.16 -0.34 2.99
C GLU A 70 29.20 -1.46 2.84
N CYS A 71 28.86 -2.57 2.17
CA CYS A 71 29.78 -3.67 1.85
C CYS A 71 30.98 -3.21 1.01
N LYS A 72 30.79 -2.22 0.12
CA LYS A 72 31.91 -1.64 -0.66
C LYS A 72 32.84 -0.72 0.14
N LYS A 73 32.45 -0.25 1.33
CA LYS A 73 33.32 0.59 2.18
C LYS A 73 34.23 -0.22 3.12
N GLY A 74 34.04 -1.54 3.25
CA GLY A 74 34.83 -2.40 4.14
C GLY A 74 36.08 -3.06 3.51
N GLY A 75 36.27 -2.95 2.19
CA GLY A 75 37.39 -3.59 1.46
C GLY A 75 38.62 -2.69 1.28
N GLY A 76 39.01 -1.96 2.32
CA GLY A 76 40.14 -1.03 2.29
C GLY A 76 40.85 -0.97 3.63
N ILE A 77 41.42 -2.08 4.08
CA ILE A 77 42.51 -2.15 5.05
C ILE A 77 43.49 -3.20 4.56
#